data_AF-A0A2N9GN74-F1
#
_entry.id   AF-A0A2N9GN74-F1
#
_cell.length_a   1.000
_cell.length_b   1.000
_cell.length_c   1.000
_cell.angle_alpha   90.00
_cell.angle_beta   90.00
_cell.angle_gamma   90.00
#
_symmetry.space_group_name_H-M   'P 1'
#
loop_
_entity.id
_entity.type
_entity.pdbx_description
1 polymer ?
#
loop_
_entity_poly.entity_id
_entity_poly.type
_entity_poly.pdbx_seq_one_letter_code
_entity_poly.pdbx_strand_id
1 'polypeptide(L)'
;MLKSERHGKELIERIDKRITTLSFHVQEYFWLDFTQLNKIYRCKTEEYSQTAVNKFNVMPESILDWVFDFMPLRATSAQATAIMDLVEERWEDLVGEMPLKIVYPALEGHEWRTVTGFDPKNTRWSYHNGGSWPAACIKSGRPQIAKRAIAGRATPFQGWLA
;
A
#
# COMPACT_ATOMS: atom_id res chain seq x y z
N MET A 1 34.58 35.11 4.96
CA MET A 1 33.67 34.10 5.56
C MET A 1 32.56 33.80 4.55
N LEU A 2 32.70 32.75 3.72
CA LEU A 2 31.79 32.43 2.58
C LEU A 2 31.54 30.90 2.42
N LYS A 3 31.68 30.10 3.48
CA LYS A 3 31.56 28.63 3.43
C LYS A 3 30.12 28.10 3.42
N SER A 4 29.14 28.93 3.81
CA SER A 4 27.74 28.52 4.01
C SER A 4 27.02 28.17 2.71
N GLU A 5 27.15 29.01 1.66
CA GLU A 5 26.37 28.84 0.43
C GLU A 5 26.77 27.61 -0.40
N ARG A 6 28.04 27.21 -0.37
CA ARG A 6 28.52 26.05 -1.14
C ARG A 6 27.96 24.73 -0.57
N HIS A 7 27.94 24.58 0.75
CA HIS A 7 27.38 23.40 1.42
C HIS A 7 25.86 23.29 1.24
N GLY A 8 25.15 24.42 1.19
CA GLY A 8 23.71 24.44 0.90
C GLY A 8 23.38 23.93 -0.50
N LYS A 9 24.17 24.34 -1.51
CA LYS A 9 23.99 23.88 -2.89
C LYS A 9 24.26 22.38 -3.05
N GLU A 10 25.34 21.86 -2.45
CA GLU A 10 25.65 20.43 -2.47
C GLU A 10 24.55 19.58 -1.80
N LEU A 11 23.94 20.08 -0.72
CA LEU A 11 22.83 19.38 -0.06
C LEU A 11 21.58 19.33 -0.96
N ILE A 12 21.24 20.45 -1.61
CA ILE A 12 20.12 20.53 -2.55
C ILE A 12 20.33 19.55 -3.72
N GLU A 13 21.52 19.53 -4.32
CA GLU A 13 21.84 18.60 -5.41
C GLU A 13 21.69 17.13 -5.00
N ARG A 14 22.09 16.78 -3.76
CA ARG A 14 21.91 15.43 -3.21
C ARG A 14 20.44 15.09 -2.98
N ILE A 15 19.66 16.04 -2.49
CA ILE A 15 18.22 15.89 -2.29
C ILE A 15 17.54 15.67 -3.65
N ASP A 16 17.82 16.50 -4.65
CA ASP A 16 17.24 16.38 -6.00
C ASP A 16 17.59 15.04 -6.65
N LYS A 17 18.85 14.62 -6.54
CA LYS A 17 19.29 13.30 -7.01
C LYS A 17 18.54 12.17 -6.30
N ARG A 18 18.33 12.27 -4.99
CA ARG A 18 17.63 11.26 -4.21
C ARG A 18 16.14 11.24 -4.52
N ILE A 19 15.49 12.39 -4.67
CA ILE A 19 14.08 12.52 -5.07
C ILE A 19 13.89 11.86 -6.43
N THR A 20 14.73 12.20 -7.42
CA THR A 20 14.66 11.61 -8.76
C THR A 20 14.81 10.08 -8.71
N THR A 21 15.81 9.58 -7.98
CA THR A 21 16.08 8.14 -7.86
C THR A 21 14.96 7.42 -7.11
N LEU A 22 14.43 8.01 -6.04
CA LEU A 22 13.37 7.42 -5.22
C LEU A 22 12.04 7.40 -5.98
N SER A 23 11.70 8.49 -6.68
CA SER A 23 10.51 8.56 -7.51
C SER A 23 10.52 7.47 -8.57
N PHE A 24 11.64 7.30 -9.28
CA PHE A 24 11.80 6.20 -10.24
C PHE A 24 11.64 4.83 -9.56
N HIS A 25 12.33 4.61 -8.44
CA HIS A 25 12.30 3.30 -7.77
C HIS A 25 10.90 2.94 -7.24
N VAL A 26 10.18 3.89 -6.66
CA VAL A 26 8.81 3.67 -6.15
C VAL A 26 7.84 3.45 -7.31
N GLN A 27 7.91 4.28 -8.37
CA GLN A 27 7.00 4.16 -9.50
C GLN A 27 7.22 2.89 -10.32
N GLU A 28 8.46 2.41 -10.42
CA GLU A 28 8.82 1.23 -11.21
C GLU A 28 8.65 -0.08 -10.43
N TYR A 29 9.09 -0.14 -9.17
CA TYR A 29 9.20 -1.41 -8.44
C TYR A 29 8.13 -1.61 -7.36
N PHE A 30 7.46 -0.54 -6.90
CA PHE A 30 6.37 -0.64 -5.91
C PHE A 30 4.99 -0.53 -6.54
N TRP A 31 4.90 -0.13 -7.81
CA TRP A 31 3.64 -0.13 -8.54
C TRP A 31 3.20 -1.56 -8.84
N LEU A 32 1.94 -1.86 -8.53
CA LEU A 32 1.34 -3.15 -8.81
C LEU A 32 -0.08 -2.95 -9.32
N ASP A 33 -0.30 -3.36 -10.57
CA ASP A 33 -1.60 -3.51 -11.19
C ASP A 33 -1.72 -4.94 -11.75
N PHE A 34 -2.89 -5.29 -12.29
CA PHE A 34 -3.11 -6.62 -12.84
C PHE A 34 -2.13 -6.98 -13.98
N THR A 35 -1.69 -6.00 -14.78
CA THR A 35 -0.73 -6.23 -15.87
C THR A 35 0.65 -6.55 -15.30
N GLN A 36 1.10 -5.79 -14.31
CA GLN A 36 2.38 -5.97 -13.66
C GLN A 36 2.42 -7.27 -12.83
N LEU A 37 1.35 -7.58 -12.10
CA LEU A 37 1.20 -8.83 -11.37
C LEU A 37 1.32 -10.04 -12.31
N ASN A 38 0.64 -9.99 -13.46
CA ASN A 38 0.73 -11.02 -14.49
C ASN A 38 2.13 -11.20 -15.08
N LYS A 39 2.91 -10.12 -15.19
CA LYS A 39 4.32 -10.19 -15.60
C LYS A 39 5.15 -10.89 -14.53
N ILE A 40 5.05 -10.44 -13.27
CA ILE A 40 5.81 -11.00 -12.14
C ILE A 40 5.53 -12.49 -12.00
N TYR A 41 4.27 -12.92 -12.11
CA TYR A 41 3.90 -14.34 -12.01
C TYR A 41 4.52 -15.22 -13.12
N ARG A 42 4.87 -14.64 -14.27
CA ARG A 42 5.47 -15.34 -15.42
C ARG A 42 6.99 -15.17 -15.49
N CYS A 43 7.58 -14.38 -14.60
CA CYS A 43 9.01 -14.14 -14.59
C CYS A 43 9.78 -15.40 -14.22
N LYS A 44 10.96 -15.56 -14.81
CA LYS A 44 11.89 -16.61 -14.38
C LYS A 44 12.61 -16.15 -13.10
N THR A 45 13.05 -17.12 -12.34
CA THR A 45 13.87 -16.94 -11.15
C THR A 45 15.35 -17.15 -11.51
N GLU A 46 16.23 -16.72 -10.61
CA GLU A 46 17.68 -16.94 -10.69
C GLU A 46 18.35 -16.29 -11.92
N GLU A 47 17.77 -15.20 -12.43
CA GLU A 47 18.38 -14.40 -13.49
C GLU A 47 19.58 -13.62 -12.95
N TYR A 48 20.78 -13.88 -13.48
CA TYR A 48 22.00 -13.17 -13.11
C TYR A 48 22.49 -12.29 -14.26
N SER A 49 21.95 -11.07 -14.36
CA SER A 49 22.43 -10.06 -15.31
C SER A 49 21.96 -8.65 -14.92
N GLN A 50 22.61 -7.62 -15.49
CA GLN A 50 22.11 -6.23 -15.36
C GLN A 50 20.82 -5.98 -16.15
N THR A 51 20.49 -6.88 -17.09
CA THR A 51 19.28 -6.85 -17.92
C THR A 51 18.18 -7.75 -17.39
N ALA A 52 18.35 -8.31 -16.18
CA ALA A 52 17.38 -9.19 -15.55
C ALA A 52 16.04 -8.48 -15.39
N VAL A 53 14.96 -9.19 -15.73
CA VAL A 53 13.59 -8.69 -15.58
C VAL A 53 13.17 -8.81 -14.11
N ASN A 54 13.47 -9.96 -13.49
CA ASN A 54 13.19 -10.22 -12.08
C ASN A 54 14.32 -9.71 -11.16
N LYS A 55 14.45 -8.39 -11.04
CA LYS A 55 15.58 -7.75 -10.34
C LYS A 55 15.71 -8.10 -8.85
N PHE A 56 14.61 -8.51 -8.20
CA PHE A 56 14.59 -8.87 -6.79
C PHE A 56 14.47 -10.38 -6.56
N ASN A 57 14.53 -11.17 -7.63
CA ASN A 57 14.37 -12.62 -7.57
C ASN A 57 13.09 -13.03 -6.79
N VAL A 58 11.97 -12.35 -7.06
CA VAL A 58 10.68 -12.70 -6.47
C VAL A 58 10.28 -14.07 -6.99
N MET A 59 9.90 -14.97 -6.07
CA MET A 59 9.43 -16.31 -6.40
C MET A 59 7.94 -16.24 -6.72
N PRO A 60 7.50 -16.55 -7.96
CA PRO A 60 6.08 -16.50 -8.34
C PRO A 60 5.16 -17.31 -7.41
N GLU A 61 5.64 -18.45 -6.94
CA GLU A 61 4.93 -19.35 -6.01
C GLU A 61 4.75 -18.78 -4.60
N SER A 62 5.48 -17.72 -4.25
CA SER A 62 5.30 -17.01 -2.97
C SER A 62 4.23 -15.92 -3.01
N ILE A 63 3.71 -15.61 -4.20
CA ILE A 63 2.63 -14.64 -4.37
C ILE A 63 1.33 -15.29 -3.86
N LEU A 64 0.69 -14.65 -2.90
CA LEU A 64 -0.53 -15.16 -2.29
C LEU A 64 -1.72 -15.07 -3.28
N ASP A 65 -2.53 -16.14 -3.34
CA ASP A 65 -3.65 -16.25 -4.29
C ASP A 65 -4.65 -15.09 -4.21
N TRP A 66 -4.92 -14.60 -2.99
CA TRP A 66 -5.86 -13.50 -2.77
C TRP A 66 -5.46 -12.22 -3.52
N VAL A 67 -4.19 -12.03 -3.85
CA VAL A 67 -3.71 -10.85 -4.58
C VAL A 67 -4.30 -10.82 -5.99
N PHE A 68 -4.46 -11.98 -6.64
CA PHE A 68 -5.07 -12.07 -7.97
C PHE A 68 -6.57 -11.77 -7.93
N ASP A 69 -7.27 -12.28 -6.93
CA ASP A 69 -8.70 -12.04 -6.74
C ASP A 69 -8.99 -10.59 -6.34
N PHE A 70 -8.08 -9.98 -5.57
CA PHE A 70 -8.22 -8.62 -5.08
C PHE A 70 -7.93 -7.58 -6.16
N MET A 71 -6.93 -7.79 -7.01
CA MET A 71 -6.53 -6.78 -8.01
C MET A 71 -7.59 -6.56 -9.09
N PRO A 72 -8.00 -5.30 -9.35
CA PRO A 72 -8.97 -4.99 -10.39
C PRO A 72 -8.36 -5.18 -11.77
N LEU A 73 -9.15 -5.72 -12.70
CA LEU A 73 -8.74 -5.91 -14.10
C LEU A 73 -8.58 -4.58 -14.85
N ARG A 74 -9.26 -3.53 -14.39
CA ARG A 74 -9.26 -2.21 -15.00
C ARG A 74 -8.37 -1.29 -14.15
N ALA A 75 -7.22 -0.93 -14.71
CA ALA A 75 -6.42 0.16 -14.19
C ALA A 75 -6.22 1.19 -15.30
N THR A 76 -6.55 2.45 -15.02
CA THR A 76 -6.19 3.57 -15.88
C THR A 76 -4.67 3.77 -15.87
N SER A 77 -4.10 4.36 -16.93
CA SER A 77 -2.64 4.48 -17.06
C SER A 77 -1.98 5.40 -16.02
N ALA A 78 -2.77 6.23 -15.33
CA ALA A 78 -2.28 7.10 -14.26
C ALA A 78 -2.42 6.41 -12.90
N GLN A 79 -1.29 6.14 -12.24
CA GLN A 79 -1.23 5.43 -10.95
C GLN A 79 -2.18 6.00 -9.89
N ALA A 80 -2.27 7.34 -9.81
CA ALA A 80 -3.14 8.02 -8.85
C ALA A 80 -4.63 7.74 -9.09
N THR A 81 -5.05 7.62 -10.36
CA THR A 81 -6.43 7.28 -10.73
C THR A 81 -6.69 5.80 -10.51
N ALA A 82 -5.77 4.92 -10.90
CA ALA A 82 -5.89 3.48 -10.68
C ALA A 82 -5.98 3.10 -9.18
N ILE A 83 -5.29 3.80 -8.29
CA ILE A 83 -5.47 3.63 -6.83
C ILE A 83 -6.91 3.98 -6.40
N MET A 84 -7.50 5.00 -7.02
CA MET A 84 -8.88 5.40 -6.71
C MET A 84 -9.90 4.43 -7.26
N ASP A 85 -9.70 3.99 -8.50
CA ASP A 85 -10.51 2.94 -9.12
C ASP A 85 -10.51 1.69 -8.22
N LEU A 86 -9.34 1.29 -7.70
CA LEU A 86 -9.21 0.18 -6.73
C LEU A 86 -10.02 0.43 -5.45
N VAL A 87 -9.90 1.61 -4.83
CA VAL A 87 -10.63 1.93 -3.59
C VAL A 87 -12.15 1.92 -3.82
N GLU A 88 -12.60 2.35 -4.98
CA GLU A 88 -14.02 2.32 -5.35
C GLU A 88 -14.52 0.90 -5.62
N GLU A 89 -13.75 0.09 -6.34
CA GLU A 89 -14.10 -1.31 -6.64
C GLU A 89 -14.01 -2.22 -5.40
N ARG A 90 -13.10 -1.93 -4.47
CA ARG A 90 -12.89 -2.68 -3.21
C ARG A 90 -13.34 -1.90 -1.98
N TRP A 91 -14.43 -1.15 -2.12
CA TRP A 91 -14.94 -0.28 -1.05
C TRP A 91 -15.23 -1.05 0.24
N GLU A 92 -15.92 -2.19 0.17
CA GLU A 92 -16.26 -2.97 1.37
C GLU A 92 -15.01 -3.51 2.09
N ASP A 93 -13.98 -3.91 1.35
CA ASP A 93 -12.75 -4.45 1.90
C ASP A 93 -11.85 -3.37 2.52
N LEU A 94 -11.69 -2.23 1.83
CA LEU A 94 -10.74 -1.17 2.20
C LEU A 94 -11.36 -0.08 3.08
N VAL A 95 -12.67 0.11 2.99
CA VAL A 95 -13.42 1.15 3.73
C VAL A 95 -14.48 0.51 4.62
N GLY A 96 -15.39 -0.29 4.06
CA GLY A 96 -16.55 -0.84 4.77
C GLY A 96 -17.35 0.23 5.50
N GLU A 97 -17.81 -0.08 6.71
CA GLU A 97 -18.56 0.87 7.55
C GLU A 97 -17.69 1.92 8.26
N MET A 98 -16.37 1.69 8.31
CA MET A 98 -15.41 2.53 9.02
C MET A 98 -14.18 2.80 8.15
N PRO A 99 -14.09 4.00 7.54
CA PRO A 99 -12.92 4.37 6.75
C PRO A 99 -11.73 4.62 7.70
N LEU A 100 -10.47 4.45 7.30
CA LEU A 100 -9.95 3.58 6.24
C LEU A 100 -9.19 2.43 6.91
N LYS A 101 -9.17 1.24 6.32
CA LYS A 101 -8.26 0.17 6.76
C LYS A 101 -6.82 0.64 6.66
N ILE A 102 -6.02 0.43 7.71
CA ILE A 102 -4.59 0.78 7.70
C ILE A 102 -3.76 -0.13 6.79
N VAL A 103 -4.16 -1.41 6.68
CA VAL A 103 -3.58 -2.44 5.82
C VAL A 103 -4.66 -3.45 5.46
N TYR A 104 -4.53 -4.12 4.32
CA TYR A 104 -5.40 -5.21 3.90
C TYR A 104 -4.58 -6.29 3.18
N PRO A 105 -4.86 -7.58 3.42
CA PRO A 105 -5.74 -8.14 4.45
C PRO A 105 -5.08 -8.14 5.83
N ALA A 106 -5.81 -8.57 6.86
CA ALA A 106 -5.22 -8.88 8.15
C ALA A 106 -4.45 -10.21 8.08
N LEU A 107 -3.31 -10.27 8.77
CA LEU A 107 -2.57 -11.50 9.02
C LEU A 107 -3.37 -12.41 9.96
N GLU A 108 -3.39 -13.70 9.66
CA GLU A 108 -4.13 -14.71 10.39
C GLU A 108 -3.27 -15.96 10.66
N GLY A 109 -3.73 -16.82 11.58
CA GLY A 109 -3.16 -18.14 11.79
C GLY A 109 -1.64 -18.13 12.00
N HIS A 110 -0.94 -18.87 11.14
CA HIS A 110 0.52 -19.01 11.21
C HIS A 110 1.24 -17.70 10.87
N GLU A 111 0.79 -16.95 9.86
CA GLU A 111 1.43 -15.69 9.45
C GLU A 111 1.39 -14.66 10.58
N TRP A 112 0.26 -14.53 11.26
CA TRP A 112 0.15 -13.65 12.43
C TRP A 112 1.15 -14.04 13.52
N ARG A 113 1.25 -15.33 13.86
CA ARG A 113 2.18 -15.82 14.90
C ARG A 113 3.63 -15.49 14.55
N THR A 114 4.02 -15.72 13.30
CA THR A 114 5.40 -15.52 12.84
C THR A 114 5.74 -14.04 12.68
N VAL A 115 4.90 -13.26 11.99
CA VAL A 115 5.20 -11.86 11.65
C VAL A 115 5.05 -10.94 12.86
N THR A 116 4.02 -11.16 13.69
CA THR A 116 3.76 -10.29 14.85
C THR A 116 4.44 -10.78 16.13
N GLY A 117 4.91 -12.04 16.17
CA GLY A 117 5.45 -12.63 17.39
C GLY A 117 4.38 -12.88 18.46
N PHE A 118 3.18 -13.31 18.04
CA PHE A 118 2.01 -13.51 18.90
C PHE A 118 1.52 -12.23 19.62
N ASP A 119 1.63 -11.06 18.99
CA ASP A 119 1.26 -9.78 19.62
C ASP A 119 -0.27 -9.66 19.82
N PRO A 120 -0.77 -9.70 21.08
CA PRO A 120 -2.20 -9.69 21.37
C PRO A 120 -2.90 -8.37 21.03
N LYS A 121 -2.17 -7.27 20.78
CA LYS A 121 -2.78 -6.01 20.33
C LYS A 121 -3.10 -6.02 18.83
N ASN A 122 -2.37 -6.81 18.07
CA ASN A 122 -2.47 -6.89 16.62
C ASN A 122 -3.19 -8.17 16.16
N THR A 123 -4.23 -8.58 16.90
CA THR A 123 -5.13 -9.66 16.50
C THR A 123 -5.83 -9.34 15.16
N ARG A 124 -6.48 -10.35 14.57
CA ARG A 124 -7.17 -10.24 13.27
C ARG A 124 -8.10 -9.01 13.23
N TRP A 125 -7.89 -8.15 12.23
CA TRP A 125 -8.64 -6.89 12.00
C TRP A 125 -8.55 -5.86 13.14
N SER A 126 -7.51 -5.93 13.96
CA SER A 126 -7.29 -5.03 15.10
C SER A 126 -6.05 -4.15 14.92
N TYR A 127 -6.11 -2.94 15.47
CA TYR A 127 -5.00 -1.99 15.57
C TYR A 127 -4.22 -1.82 14.25
N HIS A 128 -2.96 -2.26 14.16
CA HIS A 128 -2.17 -2.18 12.93
C HIS A 128 -2.44 -3.34 11.95
N ASN A 129 -3.03 -4.44 12.42
CA ASN A 129 -3.32 -5.64 11.62
C ASN A 129 -4.73 -5.59 11.02
N GLY A 130 -4.97 -4.62 10.14
CA GLY A 130 -6.25 -4.46 9.42
C GLY A 130 -7.32 -3.67 10.18
N GLY A 131 -6.95 -2.96 11.25
CA GLY A 131 -7.86 -2.02 11.92
C GLY A 131 -8.27 -0.85 11.02
N SER A 132 -9.46 -0.28 11.25
CA SER A 132 -9.93 0.92 10.58
C SER A 132 -9.56 2.19 11.35
N TRP A 133 -8.90 3.15 10.69
CA TRP A 133 -8.35 4.38 11.29
C TRP A 133 -8.95 5.64 10.62
N PRO A 134 -10.05 6.19 11.14
CA PRO A 134 -10.77 7.32 10.51
C PRO A 134 -9.95 8.60 10.34
N ALA A 135 -8.99 8.84 11.23
CA ALA A 135 -8.14 10.03 11.16
C ALA A 135 -7.23 10.04 9.92
N ALA A 136 -6.94 8.88 9.32
CA ALA A 136 -6.09 8.79 8.12
C ALA A 136 -6.74 9.45 6.89
N CYS A 137 -8.06 9.36 6.74
CA CYS A 137 -8.79 10.01 5.63
C CYS A 137 -8.72 11.54 5.69
N ILE A 138 -8.72 12.10 6.90
CA ILE A 138 -8.63 13.55 7.10
C ILE A 138 -7.21 14.04 6.79
N LYS A 139 -6.19 13.36 7.32
CA LYS A 139 -4.78 13.72 7.10
C LYS A 139 -4.32 13.54 5.65
N SER A 140 -4.91 12.59 4.93
CA SER A 140 -4.63 12.37 3.51
C SER A 140 -5.34 13.37 2.57
N GLY A 141 -6.07 14.35 3.11
CA GLY A 141 -6.75 15.38 2.33
C GLY A 141 -7.99 14.87 1.59
N ARG A 142 -8.58 13.76 2.04
CA ARG A 142 -9.72 13.10 1.36
C ARG A 142 -10.96 12.97 2.27
N PRO A 143 -11.50 14.10 2.77
CA PRO A 143 -12.64 14.09 3.69
C PRO A 143 -13.92 13.53 3.04
N GLN A 144 -14.05 13.53 1.72
CA GLN A 144 -15.20 12.99 0.99
C GLN A 144 -15.38 11.48 1.18
N ILE A 145 -14.29 10.72 1.30
CA ILE A 145 -14.34 9.28 1.59
C ILE A 145 -14.92 9.07 2.98
N ALA A 146 -14.44 9.85 3.95
CA ALA A 146 -14.96 9.84 5.31
C ALA A 146 -16.45 10.25 5.35
N LYS A 147 -16.84 11.30 4.62
CA LYS A 147 -18.24 11.74 4.53
C LYS A 147 -19.16 10.66 3.94
N ARG A 148 -18.75 9.99 2.86
CA ARG A 148 -19.53 8.91 2.23
C ARG A 148 -19.73 7.74 3.19
N ALA A 149 -18.67 7.29 3.86
CA ALA A 149 -18.77 6.17 4.79
C ALA A 149 -19.62 6.51 6.04
N ILE A 150 -19.57 7.76 6.51
CA ILE A 150 -20.42 8.23 7.63
C ILE A 150 -21.88 8.36 7.18
N ALA A 151 -22.15 8.88 5.97
CA ALA A 151 -23.50 9.05 5.43
C ALA A 151 -24.21 7.72 5.15
N GLY A 152 -23.47 6.64 4.89
CA GLY A 152 -24.01 5.29 4.71
C GLY A 152 -24.39 4.57 6.00
N ARG A 153 -24.09 5.12 7.20
CA ARG A 153 -24.45 4.47 8.47
C ARG A 153 -25.94 4.60 8.77
N ALA A 154 -26.64 3.47 8.73
CA ALA A 154 -28.01 3.36 9.23
C ALA A 154 -28.08 3.27 10.77
N THR A 155 -26.97 3.04 11.47
CA THR A 155 -26.95 2.79 12.93
C THR A 155 -25.95 3.68 13.68
N PRO A 156 -26.31 4.17 14.89
CA PRO A 156 -25.39 4.93 15.73
C PRO A 156 -24.24 4.06 16.23
N PHE A 157 -23.05 4.66 16.22
CA PHE A 157 -21.77 4.13 16.66
C PHE A 157 -21.80 3.55 18.09
N GLN A 158 -21.66 2.23 18.24
CA GLN A 158 -21.44 1.58 19.53
C GLN A 158 -19.96 1.28 19.74
N GLY A 159 -19.33 2.02 20.66
CA GLY A 159 -18.21 1.55 21.47
C GLY A 159 -16.79 1.60 20.88
N TRP A 160 -16.00 2.56 21.34
CA TRP A 160 -14.53 2.47 21.38
C TRP A 160 -14.08 2.48 22.83
N LEU A 161 -14.26 1.36 23.52
CA LEU A 161 -13.57 1.07 24.78
C LEU A 161 -13.33 -0.44 24.85
N ALA A 162 -12.17 -0.86 24.38
CA ALA A 162 -11.47 -2.04 24.84
C ALA A 162 -9.99 -1.66 24.96
#